data_AF-A0A928SNS4-F1
#
_entry.id   AF-A0A928SNS4-F1
#
_cell.length_a   1.000
_cell.length_b   1.000
_cell.length_c   1.000
_cell.angle_alpha   90.00
_cell.angle_beta   90.00
_cell.angle_gamma   90.00
#
_symmetry.space_group_name_H-M   'P 1'
#
loop_
_entity.id
_entity.type
_entity.pdbx_description
1 polymer ?
#
loop_
_entity_poly.entity_id
_entity_poly.type
_entity_poly.pdbx_seq_one_letter_code
_entity_poly.pdbx_strand_id
1 'polypeptide(L)'
;MSAQARESVAAPAGFGYGVLVATLGCALIALPAALRSGAPLPLSWLALWGSAALMAAPVAGAWRVARPLPASAWCLPLGVALSLAPLMVFARLLKTATHHRPLGGATFAIVAALLVLGATAVAARLLAWSGQQAGAKAKLPVVVALLGSCLAVPLALPMLGAELRGALLDGVLLLGVTALGALVPEQRRIAARAAISGPLLWIGAIGSALAVGLGSAATRAALADHAPVLLGLAGWLRP
;
A
#
# COMPACT_ATOMS: atom_id res chain seq x y z
N MET A 1 -1.23 21.26 33.60
CA MET A 1 -1.47 20.89 32.18
C MET A 1 -2.77 20.12 32.10
N SER A 2 -3.78 20.69 31.45
CA SER A 2 -5.07 20.04 31.20
C SER A 2 -4.90 18.80 30.30
N ALA A 3 -5.81 17.83 30.41
CA ALA A 3 -5.80 16.62 29.58
C ALA A 3 -5.77 16.94 28.06
N GLN A 4 -6.42 18.04 27.65
CA GLN A 4 -6.39 18.58 26.29
C GLN A 4 -4.99 18.96 25.78
N ALA A 5 -4.09 19.45 26.65
CA ALA A 5 -2.72 19.78 26.26
C ALA A 5 -1.83 18.53 26.06
N ARG A 6 -2.25 17.37 26.57
CA ARG A 6 -1.55 16.09 26.36
C ARG A 6 -2.00 15.40 25.06
N GLU A 7 -3.21 15.67 24.60
CA GLU A 7 -3.73 15.11 23.33
C GLU A 7 -3.12 15.76 22.10
N SER A 8 -2.83 17.07 22.12
CA SER A 8 -2.29 17.78 20.95
C SER A 8 -0.84 17.40 20.59
N VAL A 9 -0.04 16.98 21.58
CA VAL A 9 1.37 16.58 21.38
C VAL A 9 1.50 15.12 20.92
N ALA A 10 0.50 14.28 21.18
CA ALA A 10 0.53 12.86 20.81
C ALA A 10 0.22 12.61 19.32
N ALA A 11 -0.61 13.45 18.71
CA ALA A 11 -1.00 13.33 17.29
C ALA A 11 0.19 13.40 16.29
N PRO A 12 1.12 14.37 16.38
CA PRO A 12 2.26 14.44 15.44
C PRO A 12 3.25 13.29 15.61
N ALA A 13 3.44 12.78 16.85
CA ALA A 13 4.31 11.63 17.10
C ALA A 13 3.76 10.34 16.49
N GLY A 14 2.45 10.10 16.63
CA GLY A 14 1.77 8.96 16.01
C GLY A 14 1.85 8.99 14.48
N PHE A 15 1.60 10.15 13.86
CA PHE A 15 1.75 10.32 12.41
C PHE A 15 3.18 10.00 11.94
N GLY A 16 4.18 10.67 12.54
CA GLY A 16 5.59 10.51 12.16
C GLY A 16 6.10 9.08 12.36
N TYR A 17 5.67 8.40 13.42
CA TYR A 17 5.97 6.99 13.63
C TYR A 17 5.33 6.09 12.57
N GLY A 18 4.10 6.38 12.13
CA GLY A 18 3.44 5.66 11.02
C GLY A 18 4.17 5.82 9.71
N VAL A 19 4.51 7.06 9.37
CA VAL A 19 5.29 7.42 8.19
C VAL A 19 6.66 6.74 8.20
N LEU A 20 7.37 6.77 9.34
CA LEU A 20 8.70 6.17 9.48
C LEU A 20 8.67 4.67 9.21
N VAL A 21 7.78 3.93 9.90
CA VAL A 21 7.69 2.47 9.78
C VAL A 21 7.27 2.06 8.37
N ALA A 22 6.28 2.73 7.78
CA ALA A 22 5.85 2.44 6.42
C ALA A 22 6.95 2.76 5.40
N THR A 23 7.67 3.87 5.56
CA THR A 23 8.76 4.24 4.65
C THR A 23 9.91 3.22 4.71
N LEU A 24 10.31 2.77 5.91
CA LEU A 24 11.31 1.73 6.07
C LEU A 24 10.84 0.38 5.50
N GLY A 25 9.58 0.01 5.73
CA GLY A 25 9.02 -1.19 5.13
C GLY A 25 9.01 -1.12 3.60
N CYS A 26 8.71 0.05 3.02
CA CYS A 26 8.76 0.29 1.57
C CYS A 26 10.16 0.04 1.01
N ALA A 27 11.20 0.42 1.76
CA ALA A 27 12.59 0.21 1.38
C ALA A 27 12.91 -1.30 1.26
N LEU A 28 12.40 -2.11 2.20
CA LEU A 28 12.61 -3.56 2.20
C LEU A 28 11.88 -4.25 1.05
N ILE A 29 10.61 -3.88 0.80
CA ILE A 29 9.80 -4.51 -0.26
C ILE A 29 10.18 -4.05 -1.67
N ALA A 30 10.84 -2.90 -1.80
CA ALA A 30 11.36 -2.43 -3.08
C ALA A 30 12.55 -3.27 -3.57
N LEU A 31 13.27 -3.96 -2.67
CA LEU A 31 14.49 -4.69 -3.01
C LEU A 31 14.25 -5.87 -3.98
N PRO A 32 13.28 -6.77 -3.76
CA PRO A 32 12.99 -7.84 -4.72
C PRO A 32 12.55 -7.32 -6.09
N ALA A 33 11.80 -6.21 -6.14
CA ALA A 33 11.40 -5.58 -7.39
C ALA A 33 12.59 -4.93 -8.12
N ALA A 34 13.49 -4.29 -7.38
CA ALA A 34 14.72 -3.71 -7.91
C ALA A 34 15.66 -4.77 -8.48
N LEU A 35 15.84 -5.89 -7.79
CA LEU A 35 16.65 -7.04 -8.26
C LEU A 35 16.10 -7.66 -9.55
N ARG A 36 14.77 -7.67 -9.72
CA ARG A 36 14.10 -8.17 -10.94
C ARG A 36 14.13 -7.21 -12.12
N SER A 37 14.45 -5.93 -11.90
CA SER A 37 14.28 -4.88 -12.91
C SER A 37 15.33 -4.83 -14.02
N GLY A 38 16.47 -5.52 -13.86
CA GLY A 38 17.59 -5.45 -14.81
C GLY A 38 18.32 -4.09 -14.89
N ALA A 39 17.80 -3.04 -14.23
CA ALA A 39 18.42 -1.73 -14.14
C ALA A 39 19.48 -1.67 -13.01
N PRO A 40 20.37 -0.65 -12.99
CA PRO A 40 21.33 -0.47 -11.91
C PRO A 40 20.64 -0.46 -10.55
N LEU A 41 20.99 -1.43 -9.70
CA LEU A 41 20.30 -1.71 -8.44
C LEU A 41 20.06 -0.47 -7.55
N PRO A 42 21.04 0.44 -7.33
CA PRO A 42 20.81 1.61 -6.49
C PRO A 42 19.72 2.53 -7.05
N LEU A 43 19.68 2.71 -8.38
CA LEU A 43 18.72 3.58 -9.04
C LEU A 43 17.33 2.95 -9.03
N SER A 44 17.22 1.67 -9.41
CA SER A 44 15.93 0.99 -9.40
C SER A 44 15.35 0.88 -7.99
N TRP A 45 16.18 0.59 -6.99
CA TRP A 45 15.77 0.53 -5.60
C TRP A 45 15.28 1.86 -5.05
N LEU A 46 16.04 2.95 -5.25
CA LEU A 46 15.64 4.30 -4.80
C LEU A 46 14.32 4.75 -5.45
N ALA A 47 14.18 4.54 -6.77
CA ALA A 47 12.97 4.88 -7.50
C ALA A 47 11.74 4.13 -6.97
N LEU A 48 11.88 2.83 -6.71
CA LEU A 48 10.79 1.99 -6.21
C LEU A 48 10.47 2.26 -4.74
N TRP A 49 11.49 2.45 -3.91
CA TRP A 49 11.31 2.79 -2.51
C TRP A 49 10.54 4.11 -2.35
N GLY A 50 10.98 5.19 -3.00
CA GLY A 50 10.32 6.49 -2.87
C GLY A 50 8.91 6.50 -3.45
N SER A 51 8.68 5.81 -4.57
CA SER A 51 7.34 5.74 -5.18
C SER A 51 6.37 4.90 -4.32
N ALA A 52 6.83 3.80 -3.73
CA ALA A 52 6.08 3.02 -2.75
C ALA A 52 5.76 3.85 -1.48
N ALA A 53 6.77 4.55 -0.95
CA ALA A 53 6.65 5.37 0.25
C ALA A 53 5.71 6.57 0.04
N LEU A 54 5.67 7.15 -1.16
CA LEU A 54 4.75 8.22 -1.54
C LEU A 54 3.28 7.81 -1.28
N MET A 55 2.92 6.56 -1.57
CA MET A 55 1.57 6.05 -1.35
C MET A 55 1.35 5.53 0.07
N ALA A 56 2.24 4.65 0.53
CA ALA A 56 2.02 3.90 1.77
C ALA A 56 2.18 4.73 3.04
N ALA A 57 3.15 5.66 3.07
CA ALA A 57 3.53 6.34 4.29
C ALA A 57 2.49 7.37 4.79
N PRO A 58 1.89 8.23 3.93
CA PRO A 58 0.83 9.14 4.37
C PRO A 58 -0.40 8.39 4.86
N VAL A 59 -0.77 7.30 4.19
CA VAL A 59 -1.90 6.46 4.57
C VAL A 59 -1.64 5.83 5.95
N ALA A 60 -0.45 5.26 6.17
CA ALA A 60 -0.09 4.68 7.45
C ALA A 60 -0.06 5.73 8.59
N GLY A 61 0.49 6.92 8.33
CA GLY A 61 0.52 8.03 9.27
C GLY A 61 -0.88 8.52 9.64
N ALA A 62 -1.72 8.81 8.64
CA ALA A 62 -3.09 9.26 8.84
C ALA A 62 -3.93 8.21 9.60
N TRP A 63 -3.77 6.94 9.24
CA TRP A 63 -4.49 5.84 9.88
C TRP A 63 -4.10 5.66 11.35
N ARG A 64 -2.85 5.98 11.71
CA ARG A 64 -2.40 5.96 13.10
C ARG A 64 -2.94 7.15 13.91
N VAL A 65 -3.02 8.34 13.32
CA VAL A 65 -3.64 9.52 13.96
C VAL A 65 -5.13 9.30 14.22
N ALA A 66 -5.82 8.61 13.31
CA ALA A 66 -7.25 8.30 13.42
C ALA A 66 -7.60 7.23 14.49
N ARG A 67 -6.67 6.89 15.39
CA ARG A 67 -6.89 5.91 16.47
C ARG A 67 -7.49 6.56 17.73
N PRO A 68 -8.35 5.87 18.48
CA PRO A 68 -8.84 4.50 18.23
C PRO A 68 -9.79 4.43 17.03
N LEU A 69 -9.59 3.40 16.21
CA LEU A 69 -10.36 3.24 14.99
C LEU A 69 -11.71 2.60 15.30
N PRO A 70 -12.83 3.15 14.79
CA PRO A 70 -14.10 2.46 14.88
C PRO A 70 -14.02 1.13 14.12
N ALA A 71 -14.85 0.15 14.50
CA ALA A 71 -14.90 -1.14 13.80
C ALA A 71 -15.14 -0.99 12.28
N SER A 72 -15.84 0.08 11.88
CA SER A 72 -16.08 0.45 10.48
C SER A 72 -14.82 0.89 9.71
N ALA A 73 -13.77 1.37 10.38
CA ALA A 73 -12.53 1.73 9.71
C ALA A 73 -11.75 0.50 9.22
N TRP A 74 -12.06 -0.69 9.74
CA TRP A 74 -11.54 -1.95 9.20
C TRP A 74 -12.20 -2.33 7.88
N CYS A 75 -13.36 -1.78 7.52
CA CYS A 75 -14.02 -2.12 6.25
C CYS A 75 -13.15 -1.76 5.04
N LEU A 76 -12.38 -0.68 5.13
CA LEU A 76 -11.56 -0.16 4.03
C LEU A 76 -10.42 -1.12 3.63
N PRO A 77 -9.49 -1.52 4.53
CA PRO A 77 -8.45 -2.48 4.17
C PRO A 77 -9.03 -3.85 3.75
N LEU A 78 -10.18 -4.24 4.31
CA LEU A 78 -10.85 -5.47 3.94
C LEU A 78 -11.48 -5.40 2.55
N GLY A 79 -12.11 -4.29 2.22
CA GLY A 79 -12.64 -4.01 0.90
C GLY A 79 -11.55 -4.00 -0.15
N VAL A 80 -10.42 -3.35 0.15
CA VAL A 80 -9.24 -3.38 -0.72
C VAL A 80 -8.77 -4.82 -0.92
N ALA A 81 -8.58 -5.60 0.13
CA ALA A 81 -8.15 -7.00 0.04
C ALA A 81 -9.11 -7.86 -0.82
N LEU A 82 -10.43 -7.72 -0.60
CA LEU A 82 -11.46 -8.42 -1.38
C LEU A 82 -11.48 -8.00 -2.86
N SER A 83 -11.19 -6.73 -3.14
CA SER A 83 -11.19 -6.19 -4.50
C SER A 83 -9.96 -6.59 -5.34
N LEU A 84 -8.86 -7.04 -4.70
CA LEU A 84 -7.61 -7.36 -5.40
C LEU A 84 -7.79 -8.41 -6.48
N ALA A 85 -8.46 -9.52 -6.17
CA ALA A 85 -8.64 -10.62 -7.11
C ALA A 85 -9.41 -10.20 -8.39
N PRO A 86 -10.62 -9.61 -8.32
CA PRO A 86 -11.32 -9.14 -9.51
C PRO A 86 -10.56 -8.02 -10.24
N LEU A 87 -9.86 -7.15 -9.49
CA LEU A 87 -9.06 -6.08 -10.10
C LEU A 87 -7.91 -6.62 -10.95
N MET A 88 -7.28 -7.70 -10.55
CA MET A 88 -6.23 -8.32 -11.35
C MET A 88 -6.75 -8.94 -12.63
N VAL A 89 -7.88 -9.64 -12.57
CA VAL A 89 -8.53 -10.20 -13.76
C VAL A 89 -8.85 -9.07 -14.73
N PHE A 90 -9.41 -7.98 -14.22
CA PHE A 90 -9.74 -6.81 -15.01
C PHE A 90 -8.49 -6.14 -15.61
N ALA A 91 -7.43 -5.93 -14.84
CA ALA A 91 -6.15 -5.39 -15.32
C ALA A 91 -5.58 -6.22 -16.47
N ARG A 92 -5.64 -7.56 -16.36
CA ARG A 92 -5.17 -8.49 -17.40
C ARG A 92 -5.99 -8.35 -18.67
N LEU A 93 -7.32 -8.37 -18.56
CA LEU A 93 -8.23 -8.20 -19.69
C LEU A 93 -7.98 -6.88 -20.41
N LEU A 94 -7.78 -5.81 -19.64
CA LEU A 94 -7.46 -4.49 -20.19
C LEU A 94 -6.16 -4.51 -20.98
N LYS A 95 -5.09 -5.09 -20.42
CA LYS A 95 -3.79 -5.22 -21.10
C LYS A 95 -3.92 -6.00 -22.43
N THR A 96 -4.74 -7.04 -22.48
CA THR A 96 -4.92 -7.86 -23.69
C THR A 96 -5.88 -7.24 -24.71
N ALA A 97 -6.88 -6.49 -24.26
CA ALA A 97 -7.96 -6.01 -25.13
C ALA A 97 -7.73 -4.57 -25.65
N THR A 98 -6.98 -3.73 -24.92
CA THR A 98 -6.83 -2.32 -25.28
C THR A 98 -5.43 -1.99 -25.83
N HIS A 99 -5.38 -1.55 -27.08
CA HIS A 99 -4.17 -1.02 -27.72
C HIS A 99 -3.92 0.46 -27.34
N HIS A 100 -4.96 1.16 -26.86
CA HIS A 100 -4.88 2.57 -26.44
C HIS A 100 -4.57 2.70 -24.95
N ARG A 101 -3.28 2.90 -24.63
CA ARG A 101 -2.73 3.02 -23.27
C ARG A 101 -3.42 4.05 -22.34
N PRO A 102 -3.73 5.30 -22.76
CA PRO A 102 -4.29 6.29 -21.84
C PRO A 102 -5.77 6.04 -21.49
N LEU A 103 -6.58 5.64 -22.48
CA LEU A 103 -7.99 5.31 -22.26
C LEU A 103 -8.12 4.11 -21.31
N GLY A 104 -7.27 3.09 -21.50
CA GLY A 104 -7.26 1.91 -20.66
C GLY A 104 -6.94 2.24 -19.19
N GLY A 105 -5.98 3.13 -18.93
CA GLY A 105 -5.68 3.59 -17.58
C GLY A 105 -6.87 4.25 -16.88
N ALA A 106 -7.61 5.11 -17.57
CA ALA A 106 -8.80 5.76 -17.03
C ALA A 106 -9.93 4.76 -16.72
N THR A 107 -10.20 3.84 -17.65
CA THR A 107 -11.21 2.77 -17.43
C THR A 107 -10.82 1.89 -16.26
N PHE A 108 -9.55 1.51 -16.14
CA PHE A 108 -9.05 0.74 -15.01
C PHE A 108 -9.25 1.48 -13.70
N ALA A 109 -8.90 2.76 -13.62
CA ALA A 109 -9.04 3.55 -12.39
C ALA A 109 -10.51 3.67 -11.94
N ILE A 110 -11.44 3.90 -12.86
CA ILE A 110 -12.88 3.99 -12.54
C ILE A 110 -13.40 2.64 -12.03
N VAL A 111 -13.10 1.54 -12.74
CA VAL A 111 -13.54 0.20 -12.34
C VAL A 111 -12.88 -0.23 -11.02
N ALA A 112 -11.61 0.12 -10.81
CA ALA A 112 -10.91 -0.08 -9.54
C ALA A 112 -11.60 0.64 -8.39
N ALA A 113 -11.94 1.91 -8.56
CA ALA A 113 -12.65 2.67 -7.55
C ALA A 113 -14.01 2.03 -7.21
N LEU A 114 -14.79 1.66 -8.22
CA LEU A 114 -16.09 1.01 -8.03
C LEU A 114 -15.97 -0.35 -7.34
N LEU A 115 -15.01 -1.19 -7.75
CA LEU A 115 -14.77 -2.49 -7.12
C LEU A 115 -14.30 -2.36 -5.68
N VAL A 116 -13.38 -1.43 -5.39
CA VAL A 116 -12.91 -1.16 -4.02
C VAL A 116 -14.06 -0.66 -3.16
N LEU A 117 -14.87 0.29 -3.65
CA LEU A 117 -16.02 0.81 -2.91
C LEU A 117 -17.07 -0.28 -2.65
N GLY A 118 -17.41 -1.07 -3.67
CA GLY A 118 -18.35 -2.19 -3.55
C GLY A 118 -17.85 -3.25 -2.57
N ALA A 119 -16.58 -3.65 -2.68
CA ALA A 119 -15.96 -4.60 -1.76
C ALA A 119 -15.86 -4.05 -0.33
N THR A 120 -15.61 -2.75 -0.17
CA THR A 120 -15.62 -2.06 1.14
C THR A 120 -17.02 -2.07 1.76
N ALA A 121 -18.07 -1.84 0.98
CA ALA A 121 -19.45 -1.94 1.44
C ALA A 121 -19.81 -3.38 1.84
N VAL A 122 -19.39 -4.38 1.07
CA VAL A 122 -19.54 -5.81 1.42
C VAL A 122 -18.79 -6.12 2.71
N ALA A 123 -17.53 -5.69 2.84
CA ALA A 123 -16.75 -5.88 4.07
C ALA A 123 -17.43 -5.22 5.29
N ALA A 124 -17.99 -4.03 5.11
CA ALA A 124 -18.76 -3.35 6.15
C ALA A 124 -20.00 -4.14 6.56
N ARG A 125 -20.72 -4.70 5.58
CA ARG A 125 -21.89 -5.53 5.85
C ARG A 125 -21.53 -6.81 6.59
N LEU A 126 -20.46 -7.49 6.17
CA LEU A 126 -19.94 -8.70 6.83
C LEU A 126 -19.48 -8.42 8.26
N LEU A 127 -18.75 -7.32 8.48
CA LEU A 127 -18.34 -6.89 9.82
C LEU A 127 -19.54 -6.55 10.71
N ALA A 128 -20.55 -5.85 10.17
CA ALA A 128 -21.77 -5.54 10.90
C ALA A 128 -22.54 -6.80 11.32
N TRP A 129 -22.68 -7.79 10.43
CA TRP A 129 -23.28 -9.08 10.74
C TRP A 129 -22.47 -9.86 11.79
N SER A 130 -21.15 -9.85 11.71
CA SER A 130 -20.29 -10.51 12.70
C SER A 130 -20.37 -9.86 14.09
N GLY A 131 -20.59 -8.54 14.14
CA GLY A 131 -20.74 -7.78 15.38
C GLY A 131 -22.06 -8.08 16.10
N GLN A 132 -23.10 -8.49 15.37
CA GLN A 132 -24.40 -8.88 15.96
C GLN A 132 -24.36 -10.25 16.66
N GLN A 133 -23.37 -11.10 16.41
CA GLN A 133 -23.21 -12.43 17.02
C GLN A 133 -22.24 -12.45 18.22
N ALA A 134 -22.21 -11.35 18.99
CA ALA A 134 -21.23 -11.01 20.04
C ALA A 134 -20.49 -12.17 20.76
N GLY A 135 -19.16 -12.19 20.55
CA GLY A 135 -18.14 -12.81 21.39
C GLY A 135 -16.77 -12.54 20.76
N ALA A 136 -15.71 -12.26 21.56
CA ALA A 136 -14.36 -11.99 21.02
C ALA A 136 -13.81 -13.10 20.10
N LYS A 137 -14.35 -14.31 20.22
CA LYS A 137 -14.08 -15.48 19.38
C LYS A 137 -14.68 -15.39 17.95
N ALA A 138 -15.70 -14.56 17.72
CA ALA A 138 -16.35 -14.38 16.40
C ALA A 138 -15.55 -13.53 15.41
N LYS A 139 -14.57 -12.75 15.89
CA LYS A 139 -13.65 -11.99 15.03
C LYS A 139 -12.55 -12.86 14.40
N LEU A 140 -12.21 -13.97 15.06
CA LEU A 140 -11.18 -14.91 14.61
C LEU A 140 -11.50 -15.54 13.25
N PRO A 141 -12.70 -16.10 12.97
CA PRO A 141 -13.00 -16.68 11.66
C PRO A 141 -13.00 -15.65 10.52
N VAL A 142 -13.38 -14.40 10.78
CA VAL A 142 -13.28 -13.31 9.79
C VAL A 142 -11.82 -12.99 9.51
N VAL A 143 -11.00 -12.78 10.55
CA VAL A 143 -9.56 -12.55 10.41
C VAL A 143 -8.85 -13.76 9.77
N VAL A 144 -9.24 -14.99 10.07
CA VAL A 144 -8.70 -16.23 9.49
C VAL A 144 -9.15 -16.42 8.04
N ALA A 145 -10.41 -16.13 7.70
CA ALA A 145 -10.87 -16.14 6.31
C ALA A 145 -10.17 -15.06 5.47
N LEU A 146 -9.84 -13.93 6.09
CA LEU A 146 -9.12 -12.83 5.45
C LEU A 146 -7.63 -13.10 5.29
N LEU A 147 -6.95 -13.58 6.33
CA LEU A 147 -5.60 -14.12 6.23
C LEU A 147 -5.56 -15.30 5.25
N GLY A 148 -6.60 -16.12 5.23
CA GLY A 148 -6.83 -17.19 4.28
C GLY A 148 -6.97 -16.68 2.84
N SER A 149 -7.68 -15.58 2.61
CA SER A 149 -7.73 -14.94 1.29
C SER A 149 -6.40 -14.29 0.90
N CYS A 150 -5.66 -13.73 1.86
CA CYS A 150 -4.28 -13.25 1.65
C CYS A 150 -3.28 -14.41 1.44
N LEU A 151 -3.60 -15.63 1.88
CA LEU A 151 -2.84 -16.87 1.65
C LEU A 151 -3.26 -17.58 0.35
N ALA A 152 -4.50 -17.41 -0.10
CA ALA A 152 -4.96 -17.87 -1.40
C ALA A 152 -4.23 -17.15 -2.54
N VAL A 153 -3.84 -15.89 -2.30
CA VAL A 153 -3.04 -15.08 -3.22
C VAL A 153 -1.66 -15.72 -3.52
N PRO A 154 -0.83 -16.13 -2.53
CA PRO A 154 0.40 -16.85 -2.80
C PRO A 154 0.21 -18.28 -3.31
N LEU A 155 -0.91 -18.94 -2.97
CA LEU A 155 -1.27 -20.24 -3.55
C LEU A 155 -1.69 -20.14 -5.03
N ALA A 156 -2.18 -18.97 -5.46
CA ALA A 156 -2.51 -18.68 -6.85
C ALA A 156 -1.31 -18.11 -7.66
N LEU A 157 -0.24 -17.63 -7.00
CA LEU A 157 0.99 -17.16 -7.66
C LEU A 157 1.54 -18.15 -8.71
N PRO A 158 1.60 -19.48 -8.47
CA PRO A 158 2.14 -20.44 -9.45
C PRO A 158 1.32 -20.48 -10.75
N MET A 159 0.01 -20.19 -10.67
CA MET A 159 -0.93 -20.26 -11.79
C MET A 159 -0.99 -18.94 -12.60
N LEU A 160 -0.33 -17.88 -12.09
CA LEU A 160 -0.24 -16.60 -12.77
C LEU A 160 1.04 -16.52 -13.61
N GLY A 161 0.93 -15.85 -14.77
CA GLY A 161 2.09 -15.50 -15.60
C GLY A 161 3.09 -14.63 -14.84
N ALA A 162 4.38 -14.71 -15.21
CA ALA A 162 5.49 -14.10 -14.47
C ALA A 162 5.30 -12.60 -14.17
N GLU A 163 4.71 -11.84 -15.10
CA GLU A 163 4.43 -10.42 -14.92
C GLU A 163 3.35 -10.14 -13.84
N LEU A 164 2.24 -10.89 -13.87
CA LEU A 164 1.15 -10.76 -12.90
C LEU A 164 1.60 -11.20 -11.51
N ARG A 165 2.46 -12.22 -11.44
CA ARG A 165 3.06 -12.71 -10.21
C ARG A 165 3.85 -11.61 -9.49
N GLY A 166 4.65 -10.85 -10.25
CA GLY A 166 5.42 -9.72 -9.74
C GLY A 166 4.53 -8.59 -9.21
N ALA A 167 3.57 -8.13 -10.02
CA ALA A 167 2.68 -7.03 -9.64
C ALA A 167 1.80 -7.35 -8.43
N LEU A 168 1.30 -8.60 -8.34
CA LEU A 168 0.55 -9.10 -7.19
C LEU A 168 1.40 -9.05 -5.92
N LEU A 169 2.61 -9.62 -5.98
CA LEU A 169 3.52 -9.67 -4.84
C LEU A 169 3.82 -8.26 -4.34
N ASP A 170 4.14 -7.33 -5.25
CA ASP A 170 4.44 -5.94 -4.91
C ASP A 170 3.23 -5.25 -4.26
N GLY A 171 2.02 -5.48 -4.76
CA GLY A 171 0.79 -4.94 -4.18
C GLY A 171 0.48 -5.47 -2.77
N VAL A 172 0.63 -6.79 -2.57
CA VAL A 172 0.43 -7.43 -1.25
C VAL A 172 1.46 -6.92 -0.25
N LEU A 173 2.73 -6.84 -0.66
CA LEU A 173 3.80 -6.32 0.17
C LEU A 173 3.57 -4.85 0.55
N LEU A 174 3.12 -4.02 -0.41
CA LEU A 174 2.79 -2.62 -0.16
C LEU A 174 1.67 -2.47 0.87
N LEU A 175 0.58 -3.23 0.71
CA LEU A 175 -0.53 -3.25 1.68
C LEU A 175 -0.06 -3.74 3.06
N GLY A 176 0.76 -4.78 3.09
CA GLY A 176 1.36 -5.31 4.32
C GLY A 176 2.20 -4.26 5.04
N VAL A 177 3.02 -3.50 4.32
CA VAL A 177 3.84 -2.40 4.88
C VAL A 177 2.97 -1.24 5.37
N THR A 178 1.93 -0.84 4.62
CA THR A 178 0.98 0.18 5.08
C THR A 178 0.29 -0.26 6.37
N ALA A 179 -0.14 -1.53 6.44
CA ALA A 179 -0.73 -2.10 7.63
C ALA A 179 0.27 -2.16 8.79
N LEU A 180 1.53 -2.56 8.57
CA LEU A 180 2.58 -2.53 9.60
C LEU A 180 2.79 -1.11 10.13
N GLY A 181 2.88 -0.13 9.23
CA GLY A 181 3.00 1.29 9.59
C GLY A 181 1.83 1.79 10.44
N ALA A 182 0.61 1.34 10.17
CA ALA A 182 -0.56 1.70 10.96
C ALA A 182 -0.68 0.91 12.28
N LEU A 183 -0.31 -0.38 12.26
CA LEU A 183 -0.68 -1.36 13.30
C LEU A 183 0.42 -1.66 14.32
N VAL A 184 1.69 -1.49 13.99
CA VAL A 184 2.81 -1.78 14.91
C VAL A 184 2.64 -1.01 16.23
N PRO A 185 2.89 -1.61 17.40
CA PRO A 185 2.80 -0.88 18.66
C PRO A 185 3.81 0.27 18.71
N GLU A 186 3.35 1.44 19.15
CA GLU A 186 4.21 2.62 19.26
C GLU A 186 5.26 2.44 20.35
N GLN A 187 6.53 2.45 19.97
CA GLN A 187 7.63 2.44 20.92
C GLN A 187 7.89 3.85 21.43
N ARG A 188 7.52 4.12 22.69
CA ARG A 188 7.66 5.45 23.33
C ARG A 188 9.06 6.07 23.18
N ARG A 189 10.12 5.25 23.16
CA ARG A 189 11.52 5.72 22.99
C ARG A 189 11.80 6.30 21.60
N ILE A 190 11.09 5.83 20.58
CA ILE A 190 11.31 6.19 19.17
C ILE A 190 10.28 7.23 18.71
N ALA A 191 9.07 7.20 19.26
CA ALA A 191 7.94 8.07 18.93
C ALA A 191 8.32 9.56 18.82
N ALA A 192 9.00 10.11 19.83
CA ALA A 192 9.39 11.52 19.85
C ALA A 192 10.36 11.88 18.72
N ARG A 193 11.29 10.98 18.39
CA ARG A 193 12.23 11.17 17.26
C ARG A 193 11.52 10.99 15.92
N ALA A 194 10.60 10.04 15.85
CA ALA A 194 9.86 9.70 14.64
C ALA A 194 8.94 10.83 14.15
N ALA A 195 8.48 11.70 15.04
CA ALA A 195 7.74 12.92 14.67
C ALA A 195 8.49 13.78 13.63
N ILE A 196 9.83 13.81 13.72
CA ILE A 196 10.70 14.60 12.83
C ILE A 196 11.36 13.67 11.80
N SER A 197 11.95 12.56 12.25
CA SER A 197 12.72 11.67 11.36
C SER A 197 11.85 10.94 10.35
N GLY A 198 10.58 10.67 10.67
CA GLY A 198 9.63 10.04 9.75
C GLY A 198 9.38 10.89 8.50
N PRO A 199 8.86 12.12 8.65
CA PRO A 199 8.67 13.04 7.52
C PRO A 199 9.95 13.34 6.74
N LEU A 200 11.09 13.53 7.43
CA LEU A 200 12.38 13.77 6.76
C LEU A 200 12.82 12.58 5.90
N LEU A 201 12.72 11.35 6.44
CA LEU A 201 13.04 10.15 5.68
C LEU A 201 12.10 9.97 4.48
N TRP A 202 10.81 10.25 4.67
CA TRP A 202 9.81 10.17 3.63
C TRP A 202 10.06 11.18 2.50
N ILE A 203 10.34 12.44 2.83
CA ILE A 203 10.71 13.48 1.86
C ILE A 203 12.00 13.08 1.13
N GLY A 204 13.00 12.57 1.85
CA GLY A 204 14.24 12.07 1.25
C GLY A 204 14.02 10.92 0.27
N ALA A 205 13.16 9.96 0.64
CA ALA A 205 12.79 8.83 -0.22
C ALA A 205 12.09 9.33 -1.49
N ILE A 206 11.07 10.20 -1.37
CA ILE A 206 10.38 10.79 -2.53
C ILE A 206 11.35 11.60 -3.40
N GLY A 207 12.17 12.46 -2.79
CA GLY A 207 13.16 13.27 -3.49
C GLY A 207 14.13 12.41 -4.28
N SER A 208 14.59 11.29 -3.71
CA SER A 208 15.45 10.34 -4.42
C SER A 208 14.73 9.67 -5.59
N ALA A 209 13.46 9.28 -5.43
CA ALA A 209 12.68 8.70 -6.52
C ALA A 209 12.40 9.70 -7.64
N LEU A 210 12.12 10.96 -7.31
CA LEU A 210 11.96 12.04 -8.29
C LEU A 210 13.28 12.33 -9.01
N ALA A 211 14.40 12.43 -8.29
CA ALA A 211 15.71 12.66 -8.89
C ALA A 211 16.10 11.54 -9.88
N VAL A 212 15.89 10.28 -9.49
CA VAL A 212 16.15 9.12 -10.35
C VAL A 212 15.16 9.06 -11.51
N GLY A 213 13.88 9.30 -11.24
CA GLY A 213 12.81 9.28 -12.23
C GLY A 213 12.96 10.37 -13.30
N LEU A 214 13.46 11.55 -12.93
CA LEU A 214 13.74 12.63 -13.88
C LEU A 214 15.08 12.45 -14.61
N GLY A 215 16.05 11.76 -14.01
CA GLY A 215 17.42 11.67 -14.52
C GLY A 215 17.69 10.62 -15.61
N SER A 216 16.86 9.59 -15.78
CA SER A 216 17.14 8.52 -16.77
C SER A 216 15.89 7.94 -17.42
N ALA A 217 15.75 8.12 -18.74
CA ALA A 217 14.71 7.47 -19.53
C ALA A 217 14.84 5.93 -19.53
N ALA A 218 16.07 5.42 -19.55
CA ALA A 218 16.36 3.98 -19.55
C ALA A 218 15.93 3.31 -18.23
N THR A 219 16.23 3.93 -17.09
CA THR A 219 15.82 3.42 -15.77
C THR A 219 14.30 3.41 -15.64
N ARG A 220 13.63 4.45 -16.16
CA ARG A 220 12.16 4.50 -16.17
C ARG A 220 11.53 3.41 -17.03
N ALA A 221 12.07 3.16 -18.23
CA ALA A 221 11.55 2.11 -19.11
C ALA A 221 11.67 0.73 -18.47
N ALA A 222 12.87 0.40 -17.96
CA ALA A 222 13.12 -0.86 -17.27
C ALA A 222 12.21 -1.07 -16.04
N LEU A 223 12.02 -0.04 -15.24
CA LEU A 223 11.15 -0.12 -14.06
C LEU A 223 9.67 -0.26 -14.43
N ALA A 224 9.21 0.39 -15.50
CA ALA A 224 7.80 0.33 -15.91
C ALA A 224 7.38 -1.09 -16.31
N ASP A 225 8.31 -1.87 -16.88
CA ASP A 225 8.06 -3.24 -17.29
C ASP A 225 8.10 -4.23 -16.12
N HIS A 226 8.86 -3.93 -15.06
CA HIS A 226 9.14 -4.88 -13.98
C HIS A 226 8.46 -4.57 -12.63
N ALA A 227 8.05 -3.33 -12.40
CA ALA A 227 7.42 -2.90 -11.14
C ALA A 227 6.37 -1.80 -11.34
N PRO A 228 5.34 -2.04 -12.18
CA PRO A 228 4.36 -1.01 -12.57
C PRO A 228 3.52 -0.49 -11.41
N VAL A 229 3.26 -1.31 -10.38
CA VAL A 229 2.48 -0.94 -9.19
C VAL A 229 3.22 0.09 -8.35
N LEU A 230 4.51 -0.13 -8.15
CA LEU A 230 5.34 0.77 -7.34
C LEU A 230 5.63 2.06 -8.09
N LEU A 231 5.75 2.03 -9.42
CA LEU A 231 5.96 3.22 -10.26
C LEU A 231 4.69 4.01 -10.60
N GLY A 232 3.50 3.49 -10.24
CA GLY A 232 2.22 3.91 -10.79
C GLY A 232 1.95 5.42 -10.73
N LEU A 233 2.45 6.14 -9.73
CA LEU A 233 2.31 7.60 -9.63
C LEU A 233 3.33 8.40 -10.45
N ALA A 234 4.57 7.93 -10.56
CA ALA A 234 5.59 8.60 -11.35
C ALA A 234 5.29 8.52 -12.87
N GLY A 235 4.53 7.51 -13.28
CA GLY A 235 4.05 7.36 -14.67
C GLY A 235 3.07 8.45 -15.13
N TRP A 236 2.36 9.12 -14.20
CA TRP A 236 1.41 10.21 -14.51
C TRP A 236 2.07 11.59 -14.57
N LEU A 237 3.29 11.73 -14.05
CA LEU A 237 4.07 12.98 -14.11
C LEU A 237 4.76 13.18 -15.48
N ARG A 238 4.25 12.52 -16.53
CA ARG A 238 4.70 12.73 -17.91
C ARG A 238 4.02 13.99 -18.46
N PRO A 239 4.73 14.94 -19.08
CA PRO A 239 4.12 15.78 -20.11
C PRO A 239 3.70 14.93 -21.32
#